data_AF-A0A3C0QTV4-F1
#
_entry.id   AF-A0A3C0QTV4-F1
#
_cell.length_a   1.000
_cell.length_b   1.000
_cell.length_c   1.000
_cell.angle_alpha   90.00
_cell.angle_beta   90.00
_cell.angle_gamma   90.00
#
_symmetry.space_group_name_H-M   'P 1'
#
loop_
_entity.id
_entity.type
_entity.pdbx_description
1 polymer ?
#
loop_
_entity_poly.entity_id
_entity_poly.type
_entity_poly.pdbx_seq_one_letter_code
_entity_poly.pdbx_strand_id
1 'polypeptide(L)'
;MLFQMPEKAFHFPTPETDLIQNAYDEMELLGFTVSVSPFDLVKNPFRGEIMGANLLQLVGSKVRMVGWLVTTKYVRTIKNEIMYFGCFLDVEGNFFDTVHFPDSVRTWPFRGNGVYLILGTITQEFGFPSLTVEKMAKMPIIPDPRG
;
A
#
# COMPACT_ATOMS: atom_id res chain seq x y z
N MET A 1 68.91 9.34 4.87
CA MET A 1 67.50 9.66 5.15
C MET A 1 66.68 9.24 3.95
N LEU A 2 65.78 8.26 4.10
CA LEU A 2 64.83 7.88 3.06
C LEU A 2 63.61 8.82 3.14
N PHE A 3 63.19 9.37 2.01
CA PHE A 3 61.98 10.20 1.92
C PHE A 3 60.73 9.33 2.07
N GLN A 4 59.92 9.55 3.11
CA GLN A 4 58.57 9.00 3.19
C GLN A 4 57.61 9.93 2.44
N MET A 5 56.99 9.45 1.38
CA MET A 5 55.89 10.17 0.73
C MET A 5 54.67 10.15 1.64
N PRO A 6 53.99 11.29 1.86
CA PRO A 6 52.73 11.30 2.60
C PRO A 6 51.69 10.48 1.82
N GLU A 7 51.06 9.52 2.51
CA GLU A 7 49.95 8.75 1.96
C GLU A 7 48.82 9.71 1.60
N LYS A 8 48.45 9.74 0.31
CA LYS A 8 47.31 10.51 -0.15
C LYS A 8 46.05 9.78 0.31
N ALA A 9 45.41 10.29 1.35
CA ALA A 9 44.13 9.77 1.83
C ALA A 9 43.07 9.95 0.73
N PHE A 10 42.65 8.85 0.10
CA PHE A 10 41.52 8.84 -0.80
C PHE A 10 40.25 8.70 0.03
N HIS A 11 39.45 9.77 0.08
CA HIS A 11 38.10 9.71 0.63
C HIS A 11 37.15 9.48 -0.54
N PHE A 12 36.42 8.37 -0.51
CA PHE A 12 35.28 8.20 -1.39
C PHE A 12 34.24 9.27 -1.04
N PRO A 13 33.70 10.00 -2.03
CA PRO A 13 32.55 10.85 -1.76
C PRO A 13 31.41 9.97 -1.25
N THR A 14 30.68 10.47 -0.24
CA THR A 14 29.48 9.79 0.23
C THR A 14 28.51 9.72 -0.95
N PRO A 15 27.98 8.54 -1.30
CA PRO A 15 26.97 8.44 -2.33
C PRO A 15 25.80 9.35 -1.97
N GLU A 16 25.38 10.22 -2.90
CA GLU A 16 24.11 10.93 -2.78
C GLU A 16 22.99 9.92 -3.00
N THR A 17 22.50 9.32 -1.91
CA THR A 17 21.35 8.42 -1.94
C THR A 17 20.07 9.23 -1.87
N ASP A 18 19.33 9.29 -2.97
CA ASP A 18 17.93 9.69 -2.94
C ASP A 18 17.07 8.48 -2.55
N LEU A 19 16.37 8.57 -1.41
CA LEU A 19 15.49 7.50 -0.92
C LEU A 19 14.39 7.14 -1.91
N ILE A 20 13.90 8.10 -2.69
CA ILE A 20 12.87 7.85 -3.71
C ILE A 20 13.46 7.06 -4.87
N GLN A 21 14.65 7.44 -5.33
CA GLN A 21 15.36 6.69 -6.36
C GLN A 21 15.66 5.25 -5.92
N ASN A 22 16.16 5.07 -4.70
CA ASN A 22 16.39 3.74 -4.13
C ASN A 22 15.10 2.91 -4.10
N ALA A 23 13.98 3.51 -3.72
CA ALA A 23 12.69 2.82 -3.70
C ALA A 23 12.25 2.37 -5.10
N TYR A 24 12.54 3.16 -6.13
CA TYR A 24 12.29 2.79 -7.52
C TYR A 24 13.20 1.66 -8.00
N ASP A 25 14.50 1.71 -7.69
CA ASP A 25 15.44 0.64 -7.96
C ASP A 25 15.01 -0.66 -7.26
N GLU A 26 14.58 -0.59 -6.00
CA GLU A 26 14.05 -1.72 -5.23
C GLU A 26 12.76 -2.28 -5.83
N MET A 27 11.82 -1.42 -6.26
CA MET A 27 10.61 -1.89 -6.93
C MET A 27 10.92 -2.59 -8.26
N GLU A 28 11.92 -2.12 -9.01
CA GLU A 28 12.34 -2.73 -10.28
C GLU A 28 13.07 -4.07 -10.07
N LEU A 29 13.97 -4.14 -9.09
CA LEU A 29 14.83 -5.30 -8.84
C LEU A 29 14.17 -6.36 -7.93
N LEU A 30 13.43 -5.92 -6.91
CA LEU A 30 12.86 -6.76 -5.85
C LEU A 30 11.34 -6.90 -5.95
N GLY A 31 10.67 -5.93 -6.60
CA GLY A 31 9.21 -5.87 -6.67
C GLY A 31 8.51 -5.23 -5.47
N PHE A 32 9.28 -4.75 -4.48
CA PHE A 32 8.78 -4.08 -3.27
C PHE A 32 9.84 -3.12 -2.70
N THR A 33 9.40 -2.13 -1.92
CA THR A 33 10.29 -1.16 -1.28
C THR A 33 10.81 -1.68 0.07
N VAL A 34 12.07 -1.36 0.36
CA VAL A 34 12.77 -1.67 1.62
C VAL A 34 13.25 -0.38 2.28
N SER A 35 13.75 0.56 1.50
CA SER A 35 14.28 1.85 1.98
C SER A 35 13.19 2.77 2.53
N VAL A 36 11.97 2.67 2.01
CA VAL A 36 10.82 3.50 2.40
C VAL A 36 9.54 2.67 2.46
N SER A 37 8.53 3.20 3.15
CA SER A 37 7.21 2.60 3.13
C SER A 37 6.54 2.84 1.77
N PRO A 38 5.74 1.89 1.23
CA PRO A 38 4.93 2.13 0.03
C PRO A 38 4.01 3.36 0.17
N PHE A 39 3.62 3.72 1.39
CA PHE A 39 2.82 4.91 1.67
C PHE A 39 3.59 6.22 1.48
N ASP A 40 4.91 6.22 1.61
CA ASP A 40 5.77 7.40 1.42
C ASP A 40 5.87 7.80 -0.06
N LEU A 41 5.70 6.82 -0.96
CA LEU A 41 5.64 7.05 -2.40
C LEU A 41 4.31 7.65 -2.86
N VAL A 42 3.28 7.68 -2.01
CA VAL A 42 1.95 8.18 -2.41
C VAL A 42 1.88 9.70 -2.33
N LYS A 43 1.48 10.36 -3.42
CA LYS A 43 1.42 11.83 -3.52
C LYS A 43 0.49 12.49 -2.49
N ASN A 44 -0.62 11.85 -2.19
CA ASN A 44 -1.61 12.38 -1.24
C ASN A 44 -1.19 12.00 0.19
N PRO A 45 -1.09 12.95 1.13
CA PRO A 45 -0.69 12.67 2.52
C PRO A 45 -1.77 12.00 3.35
N PHE A 46 -3.00 11.83 2.84
CA PHE A 46 -4.07 11.15 3.56
C PHE A 46 -3.71 9.66 3.81
N ARG A 47 -3.88 9.22 5.06
CA ARG A 47 -3.47 7.88 5.54
C ARG A 47 -4.65 7.04 6.06
N GLY A 48 -5.88 7.47 5.76
CA GLY A 48 -7.10 6.87 6.30
C GLY A 48 -7.63 7.66 7.50
N GLU A 49 -8.91 7.44 7.81
CA GLU A 49 -9.57 7.95 9.01
C GLU A 49 -9.30 7.06 10.23
N ILE A 50 -9.07 5.77 9.99
CA ILE A 50 -8.87 4.75 11.01
C ILE A 50 -7.88 3.69 10.53
N MET A 51 -7.34 2.94 11.48
CA MET A 51 -6.43 1.81 11.24
C MET A 51 -7.16 0.47 11.45
N GLY A 52 -6.58 -0.61 10.92
CA GLY A 52 -7.12 -1.97 11.02
C GLY A 52 -7.41 -2.40 12.46
N ALA A 53 -6.55 -1.97 13.40
CA ALA A 53 -6.71 -2.23 14.83
C ALA A 53 -8.01 -1.63 15.43
N ASN A 54 -8.61 -0.61 14.80
CA ASN A 54 -9.80 0.07 15.32
C ASN A 54 -11.12 -0.49 14.77
N LEU A 55 -11.08 -1.40 13.80
CA LEU A 55 -12.27 -1.81 13.05
C LEU A 55 -13.40 -2.35 13.92
N LEU A 56 -13.09 -3.24 14.88
CA LEU A 56 -14.09 -3.84 15.77
C LEU A 56 -14.91 -2.81 16.55
N GLN A 57 -14.30 -1.67 16.90
CA GLN A 57 -14.95 -0.64 17.72
C GLN A 57 -15.93 0.22 16.90
N LEU A 58 -15.84 0.17 15.58
CA LEU A 58 -16.55 1.06 14.66
C LEU A 58 -17.46 0.31 13.69
N VAL A 59 -17.79 -0.95 13.98
CA VAL A 59 -18.72 -1.76 13.18
C VAL A 59 -20.03 -1.01 12.92
N GLY A 60 -20.47 -1.02 11.66
CA GLY A 60 -21.63 -0.26 11.17
C GLY A 60 -21.30 1.16 10.66
N SER A 61 -20.10 1.67 10.95
CA SER A 61 -19.68 3.00 10.49
C SER A 61 -19.16 2.99 9.06
N LYS A 62 -19.42 4.07 8.32
CA LYS A 62 -18.81 4.32 7.00
C LYS A 62 -17.50 5.08 7.19
N VAL A 63 -16.42 4.57 6.62
CA VAL A 63 -15.06 5.10 6.80
C VAL A 63 -14.27 5.07 5.50
N ARG A 64 -13.22 5.90 5.45
CA ARG A 64 -12.17 5.86 4.42
C ARG A 64 -10.89 5.30 5.01
N MET A 65 -10.39 4.21 4.44
CA MET A 65 -9.13 3.59 4.82
C MET A 65 -8.13 3.67 3.68
N VAL A 66 -6.84 3.71 4.02
CA VAL A 66 -5.75 3.61 3.06
C VAL A 66 -4.99 2.33 3.36
N GLY A 67 -4.75 1.52 2.32
CA GLY A 67 -4.05 0.25 2.50
C GLY A 67 -3.21 -0.15 1.30
N TRP A 68 -2.08 -0.78 1.59
CA TRP A 68 -1.24 -1.44 0.60
C TRP A 68 -1.81 -2.83 0.30
N LEU A 69 -2.12 -3.09 -0.97
CA LEU A 69 -2.71 -4.35 -1.39
C LEU A 69 -1.71 -5.50 -1.24
N VAL A 70 -2.08 -6.50 -0.45
CA VAL A 70 -1.28 -7.72 -0.24
C VAL A 70 -1.74 -8.81 -1.19
N THR A 71 -3.03 -9.14 -1.19
CA THR A 71 -3.58 -10.18 -2.06
C THR A 71 -5.06 -10.00 -2.31
N THR A 72 -5.55 -10.60 -3.40
CA THR A 72 -6.97 -10.68 -3.72
C THR A 72 -7.36 -12.11 -4.02
N LYS A 73 -8.55 -12.51 -3.56
CA LYS A 73 -9.20 -13.76 -3.93
C LYS A 73 -10.51 -13.44 -4.64
N TYR A 74 -10.69 -13.93 -5.85
CA TYR A 74 -11.98 -13.85 -6.53
C TYR A 74 -12.85 -15.06 -6.18
N VAL A 75 -14.16 -14.83 -6.10
CA VAL A 75 -15.17 -15.88 -5.99
C VAL A 75 -16.35 -15.54 -6.89
N ARG A 76 -17.16 -16.54 -7.21
CA ARG A 76 -18.40 -16.36 -7.99
C ARG A 76 -19.60 -16.43 -7.05
N THR A 77 -20.50 -15.46 -7.18
CA THR A 77 -21.78 -15.46 -6.45
C THR A 77 -22.70 -16.55 -6.98
N ILE A 78 -23.83 -16.80 -6.30
CA ILE A 78 -24.89 -17.69 -6.80
C ILE A 78 -25.46 -17.26 -8.16
N LYS A 79 -25.34 -15.97 -8.51
CA LYS A 79 -25.72 -15.41 -9.81
C LYS A 79 -24.60 -15.49 -10.84
N ASN A 80 -23.51 -16.21 -10.53
CA ASN A 80 -22.30 -16.35 -11.34
C ASN A 80 -21.55 -15.02 -11.62
N GLU A 81 -21.74 -14.02 -10.77
CA GLU A 81 -21.03 -12.73 -10.85
C GLU A 81 -19.75 -12.77 -10.04
N ILE A 82 -18.72 -12.04 -10.46
CA ILE A 82 -17.43 -12.01 -9.77
C ILE A 82 -17.50 -11.03 -8.60
N MET A 83 -17.08 -11.49 -7.42
CA MET A 83 -16.77 -10.63 -6.27
C MET A 83 -15.37 -10.94 -5.75
N TYR A 84 -14.80 -10.04 -4.96
CA TYR A 84 -13.44 -10.19 -4.43
C TYR A 84 -13.40 -10.05 -2.91
N PHE A 85 -12.52 -10.84 -2.31
CA PHE A 85 -11.97 -10.58 -0.98
C PHE A 85 -10.57 -10.00 -1.17
N GLY A 86 -10.32 -8.83 -0.59
CA GLY A 86 -9.00 -8.19 -0.60
C GLY A 86 -8.40 -8.15 0.79
N CYS A 87 -7.10 -8.41 0.90
CA CYS A 87 -6.33 -8.27 2.12
C CYS A 87 -5.31 -7.13 1.95
N PHE A 88 -5.29 -6.22 2.92
CA PHE A 88 -4.47 -5.02 2.88
C PHE A 88 -3.67 -4.86 4.17
N LEU A 89 -2.54 -4.17 4.08
CA LEU A 89 -1.82 -3.60 5.22
C LEU A 89 -2.17 -2.11 5.32
N ASP A 90 -2.45 -1.62 6.52
CA ASP A 90 -2.53 -0.18 6.77
C ASP A 90 -1.14 0.44 7.01
N VAL A 91 -1.12 1.74 7.33
CA VAL A 91 0.09 2.53 7.50
C VAL A 91 0.91 2.11 8.73
N GLU A 92 0.25 1.52 9.72
CA GLU A 92 0.87 1.00 10.94
C GLU A 92 1.26 -0.48 10.78
N GLY A 93 0.97 -1.09 9.63
CA GLY A 93 1.25 -2.50 9.36
C GLY A 93 0.19 -3.46 9.91
N ASN A 94 -0.98 -2.98 10.31
CA ASN A 94 -2.09 -3.86 10.68
C ASN A 94 -2.78 -4.38 9.42
N PHE A 95 -3.10 -5.68 9.43
CA PHE A 95 -3.93 -6.25 8.39
C PHE A 95 -5.39 -5.82 8.53
N PHE A 96 -6.03 -5.58 7.39
CA PHE A 96 -7.49 -5.50 7.32
C PHE A 96 -8.02 -6.12 6.03
N ASP A 97 -9.16 -6.79 6.17
CA ASP A 97 -9.83 -7.46 5.06
C ASP A 97 -10.96 -6.60 4.50
N THR A 98 -11.24 -6.82 3.23
CA THR A 98 -12.23 -6.07 2.45
C THR A 98 -13.10 -7.03 1.63
N VAL A 99 -14.36 -6.66 1.45
CA VAL A 99 -15.31 -7.39 0.62
C VAL A 99 -15.79 -6.48 -0.51
N HIS A 100 -15.63 -6.92 -1.75
CA HIS A 100 -16.01 -6.17 -2.95
C HIS A 100 -17.08 -6.92 -3.73
N PHE A 101 -18.34 -6.48 -3.58
CA PHE A 101 -19.46 -7.04 -4.33
C PHE A 101 -19.43 -6.66 -5.82
N PRO A 102 -20.11 -7.43 -6.71
CA PRO A 102 -20.00 -7.26 -8.16
C PRO A 102 -20.25 -5.82 -8.65
N ASP A 103 -21.23 -5.12 -8.09
CA ASP A 103 -21.56 -3.74 -8.49
C ASP A 103 -20.44 -2.74 -8.15
N SER A 104 -19.81 -2.92 -6.98
CA SER A 104 -18.65 -2.13 -6.56
C SER A 104 -17.45 -2.41 -7.46
N VAL A 105 -17.13 -3.68 -7.69
CA VAL A 105 -16.00 -4.11 -8.54
C VAL A 105 -16.13 -3.63 -9.98
N ARG A 106 -17.35 -3.69 -10.55
CA ARG A 106 -17.61 -3.26 -11.93
C ARG A 106 -17.28 -1.78 -12.14
N THR A 107 -17.49 -0.96 -11.11
CA THR A 107 -17.27 0.49 -11.16
C THR A 107 -15.86 0.87 -10.67
N TRP A 108 -15.36 0.17 -9.65
CA TRP A 108 -14.12 0.45 -8.93
C TRP A 108 -13.24 -0.80 -8.85
N PRO A 109 -12.74 -1.31 -10.00
CA PRO A 109 -11.95 -2.53 -10.03
C PRO A 109 -10.55 -2.31 -9.43
N PHE A 110 -9.92 -3.40 -9.01
CA PHE A 110 -8.50 -3.43 -8.71
C PHE A 110 -7.67 -3.05 -9.95
N ARG A 111 -6.58 -2.29 -9.73
CA ARG A 111 -5.64 -1.82 -10.75
C ARG A 111 -4.20 -2.30 -10.48
N GLY A 112 -4.07 -3.56 -10.08
CA GLY A 112 -2.80 -4.22 -9.74
C GLY A 112 -2.24 -3.85 -8.37
N ASN A 113 -1.01 -4.25 -8.08
CA ASN A 113 -0.36 -4.00 -6.80
C ASN A 113 -0.18 -2.50 -6.53
N GLY A 114 -0.31 -2.08 -5.27
CA GLY A 114 -0.07 -0.70 -4.85
C GLY A 114 -0.94 -0.28 -3.67
N VAL A 115 -0.87 1.00 -3.33
CA VAL A 115 -1.67 1.61 -2.26
C VAL A 115 -3.03 2.06 -2.79
N TYR A 116 -4.08 1.79 -2.04
CA TYR A 116 -5.46 2.10 -2.38
C TYR A 116 -6.10 2.98 -1.32
N LEU A 117 -6.94 3.92 -1.77
CA LEU A 117 -7.93 4.60 -0.95
C LEU A 117 -9.26 3.86 -1.10
N ILE A 118 -9.83 3.46 0.02
CA ILE A 118 -10.98 2.55 0.08
C ILE A 118 -12.06 3.20 0.93
N LEU A 119 -13.25 3.39 0.36
CA LEU A 119 -14.45 3.86 1.04
C LEU A 119 -15.39 2.68 1.22
N GLY A 120 -15.83 2.44 2.46
CA GLY A 120 -16.77 1.37 2.74
C GLY A 120 -17.40 1.46 4.11
N THR A 121 -18.25 0.49 4.41
CA THR A 121 -18.87 0.32 5.71
C THR A 121 -18.21 -0.85 6.44
N ILE A 122 -17.84 -0.64 7.70
CA ILE A 122 -17.27 -1.70 8.52
C ILE A 122 -18.37 -2.69 8.86
N THR A 123 -18.14 -3.94 8.49
CA THR A 123 -19.03 -5.07 8.74
C THR A 123 -18.30 -6.10 9.59
N GLN A 124 -19.04 -6.98 10.26
CA GLN A 124 -18.46 -8.03 11.08
C GLN A 124 -19.16 -9.36 10.78
N GLU A 125 -18.36 -10.40 10.56
CA GLU A 125 -18.86 -11.76 10.39
C GLU A 125 -18.09 -12.68 11.35
N PHE A 126 -18.81 -13.41 12.21
CA PHE A 126 -18.24 -14.35 13.19
C PHE A 126 -17.09 -13.81 14.06
N GLY A 127 -17.13 -12.54 14.45
CA GLY A 127 -16.05 -11.95 15.27
C GLY A 127 -14.96 -11.24 14.47
N PHE A 128 -14.94 -11.38 13.14
CA PHE A 128 -13.92 -10.78 12.29
C PHE A 128 -14.47 -9.54 11.58
N PRO A 129 -13.89 -8.35 11.81
CA PRO A 129 -14.31 -7.16 11.10
C PRO A 129 -13.71 -7.13 9.70
N SER A 130 -14.44 -6.58 8.75
CA SER A 130 -13.98 -6.31 7.39
C SER A 130 -14.64 -5.05 6.86
N LEU A 131 -14.08 -4.48 5.80
CA LEU A 131 -14.67 -3.33 5.12
C LEU A 131 -15.47 -3.79 3.89
N THR A 132 -16.79 -3.62 3.92
CA THR A 132 -17.62 -3.80 2.73
C THR A 132 -17.47 -2.56 1.83
N VAL A 133 -16.84 -2.74 0.67
CA VAL A 133 -16.34 -1.64 -0.16
C VAL A 133 -17.42 -1.08 -1.08
N GLU A 134 -17.64 0.23 -0.99
CA GLU A 134 -18.51 1.00 -1.90
C GLU A 134 -17.70 1.58 -3.08
N LYS A 135 -16.53 2.14 -2.79
CA LYS A 135 -15.64 2.76 -3.79
C LYS A 135 -14.19 2.48 -3.44
N MET A 136 -13.36 2.36 -4.46
CA MET A 136 -11.93 2.17 -4.28
C MET A 136 -11.15 2.76 -5.44
N ALA A 137 -10.01 3.38 -5.16
CA ALA A 137 -9.10 3.87 -6.18
C ALA A 137 -7.64 3.63 -5.79
N LYS A 138 -6.84 3.19 -6.76
CA LYS A 138 -5.38 3.12 -6.60
C LYS A 138 -4.84 4.55 -6.46
N MET A 139 -4.03 4.79 -5.43
CA MET A 139 -3.49 6.12 -5.17
C MET A 139 -2.30 6.39 -6.11
N PRO A 140 -2.18 7.62 -6.64
CA PRO A 140 -1.06 7.99 -7.50
C PRO A 140 0.23 8.10 -6.69
N ILE A 141 1.30 7.51 -7.21
CA ILE A 141 2.64 7.60 -6.63
C ILE A 141 3.44 8.78 -7.23
N ILE A 142 4.42 9.28 -6.49
CA ILE A 142 5.41 10.29 -6.93
C ILE A 142 6.17 9.67 -8.10
N PRO A 143 6.24 10.30 -9.29
CA PRO A 143 6.90 9.72 -10.46
C PRO A 143 8.38 9.45 -10.21
N ASP A 144 8.95 8.50 -10.95
CA ASP A 144 10.37 8.19 -10.91
C ASP A 144 11.20 9.44 -11.27
N PRO A 145 12.14 9.89 -10.42
CA PRO A 145 13.00 11.03 -10.73
C PRO A 145 13.94 10.77 -11.92
N ARG A 146 14.13 9.50 -12.33
CA ARG A 146 15.02 9.11 -13.43
C ARG A 146 14.43 9.37 -14.83
N GLY A 147 13.11 9.53 -14.94
CA GLY A 147 12.39 9.83 -16.21
C GLY A 147 11.72 8.63 -16.87
#